data_AF-A0A843SQ62-F1
#
_entry.id   AF-A0A843SQ62-F1
#
_cell.length_a   1.000
_cell.length_b   1.000
_cell.length_c   1.000
_cell.angle_alpha   90.00
_cell.angle_beta   90.00
_cell.angle_gamma   90.00
#
_symmetry.space_group_name_H-M   'P 1'
#
loop_
_entity.id
_entity.type
_entity.pdbx_description
1 polymer ?
#
loop_
_entity_poly.entity_id
_entity_poly.type
_entity_poly.pdbx_seq_one_letter_code
_entity_poly.pdbx_strand_id
1 'polypeptide(L)'
;MQAPARWLAAAIMVAAVGCDDTNAPSSPTPDPQPGDPVTTARIVFLGATARRADLPSSAEACVNGVGPTHIHPSWRGFAAVALQPIPPNRYEISFADLPANRRVSFRINDHNACDENPTGAVTRNVFVNDVRLSQNATTPGNGDEPGFALTVASNGAISQ
;
A
#
# COMPACT_ATOMS: atom_id res chain seq x y z
N MET A 1 -52.23 16.88 -37.82
CA MET A 1 -52.22 15.53 -38.41
C MET A 1 -51.11 15.47 -39.44
N GLN A 2 -49.96 14.88 -39.10
CA GLN A 2 -48.90 14.42 -40.02
C GLN A 2 -47.96 13.51 -39.21
N ALA A 3 -47.84 12.27 -39.66
CA ALA A 3 -46.82 11.26 -39.32
C ALA A 3 -46.50 10.54 -40.67
N PRO A 4 -45.47 9.67 -40.83
CA PRO A 4 -44.53 9.10 -39.84
C PRO A 4 -43.04 8.96 -40.32
N ALA A 5 -42.19 8.46 -39.40
CA ALA A 5 -41.07 7.51 -39.58
C ALA A 5 -39.84 7.84 -40.46
N ARG A 6 -38.64 7.62 -39.87
CA ARG A 6 -37.79 6.45 -40.19
C ARG A 6 -36.56 6.39 -39.27
N TRP A 7 -36.40 5.21 -38.66
CA TRP A 7 -35.22 4.76 -37.92
C TRP A 7 -34.07 4.45 -38.90
N LEU A 8 -32.85 4.80 -38.51
CA LEU A 8 -31.62 4.19 -39.04
C LEU A 8 -30.72 3.87 -37.85
N ALA A 9 -30.70 2.59 -37.49
CA ALA A 9 -29.71 2.00 -36.61
C ALA A 9 -28.39 1.86 -37.39
N ALA A 10 -27.29 2.31 -36.78
CA ALA A 10 -25.94 1.98 -37.24
C ALA A 10 -25.24 1.23 -36.10
N ALA A 11 -25.17 -0.10 -36.25
CA ALA A 11 -24.32 -0.95 -35.43
C ALA A 11 -22.90 -0.86 -36.00
N ILE A 12 -21.97 -0.26 -35.25
CA ILE A 12 -20.55 -0.32 -35.57
C ILE A 12 -19.95 -1.45 -34.74
N MET A 13 -19.63 -2.57 -35.42
CA MET A 13 -18.71 -3.57 -34.90
C MET A 13 -17.29 -2.99 -34.99
N VAL A 14 -16.65 -2.76 -33.84
CA VAL A 14 -15.19 -2.56 -33.79
C VAL A 14 -14.55 -3.88 -33.38
N ALA A 15 -13.60 -4.28 -34.22
CA ALA A 15 -12.85 -5.52 -34.13
C ALA A 15 -12.05 -5.66 -32.82
N ALA A 16 -12.05 -6.88 -32.29
CA ALA A 16 -11.12 -7.32 -31.27
C ALA A 16 -9.69 -7.30 -31.82
N VAL A 17 -8.83 -6.51 -31.18
CA VAL A 17 -7.37 -6.57 -31.34
C VAL A 17 -6.82 -7.33 -30.14
N GLY A 18 -6.05 -8.37 -30.42
CA GLY A 18 -5.50 -9.29 -29.43
C GLY A 18 -4.27 -8.74 -28.71
N CYS A 19 -4.25 -9.03 -27.41
CA CYS A 19 -3.16 -9.43 -26.53
C CYS A 19 -1.73 -8.94 -26.81
N ASP A 20 -1.25 -8.04 -25.94
CA ASP A 20 0.06 -8.22 -25.28
C ASP A 20 0.05 -7.53 -23.90
N ASP A 21 -0.73 -8.09 -22.96
CA ASP A 21 -0.82 -7.57 -21.58
C ASP A 21 0.14 -8.32 -20.65
N THR A 22 1.45 -8.11 -20.82
CA THR A 22 2.43 -8.43 -19.76
C THR A 22 2.32 -7.50 -18.54
N ASN A 23 1.38 -6.56 -18.53
CA ASN A 23 1.10 -5.64 -17.42
C ASN A 23 -0.42 -5.54 -17.12
N ALA A 24 -1.13 -6.67 -17.13
CA ALA A 24 -2.50 -6.69 -16.62
C ALA A 24 -2.50 -6.15 -15.17
N PRO A 25 -3.30 -5.11 -14.85
CA PRO A 25 -3.47 -4.66 -13.48
C PRO A 25 -3.91 -5.86 -12.65
N SER A 26 -3.13 -6.19 -11.61
CA SER A 26 -3.51 -7.22 -10.65
C SER A 26 -4.96 -6.96 -10.23
N SER A 27 -5.86 -7.91 -10.52
CA SER A 27 -7.25 -7.77 -10.11
C SER A 27 -7.30 -7.42 -8.63
N PRO A 28 -8.16 -6.48 -8.21
CA PRO A 28 -8.21 -6.05 -6.81
C PRO A 28 -8.42 -7.29 -5.94
N THR A 29 -7.54 -7.49 -4.97
CA THR A 29 -7.74 -8.55 -3.99
C THR A 29 -9.04 -8.23 -3.27
N PRO A 30 -10.03 -9.15 -3.19
CA PRO A 30 -11.31 -8.85 -2.56
C PRO A 30 -11.11 -8.33 -1.14
N ASP A 31 -12.00 -7.48 -0.63
CA ASP A 31 -11.87 -7.05 0.77
C ASP A 31 -12.03 -8.26 1.73
N PRO A 32 -11.38 -8.22 2.90
CA PRO A 32 -11.61 -9.22 3.95
C PRO A 32 -13.09 -9.31 4.28
N GLN A 33 -13.66 -10.53 4.28
CA GLN A 33 -15.06 -10.76 4.64
C GLN A 33 -15.19 -11.17 6.11
N PRO A 34 -16.31 -10.88 6.79
CA PRO A 34 -16.57 -11.40 8.11
C PRO A 34 -16.49 -12.94 8.13
N GLY A 35 -15.65 -13.50 9.00
CA GLY A 35 -15.41 -14.94 9.10
C GLY A 35 -14.18 -15.44 8.33
N ASP A 36 -13.49 -14.59 7.56
CA ASP A 36 -12.19 -14.93 7.00
C ASP A 36 -11.20 -15.30 8.13
N PRO A 37 -10.35 -16.33 7.94
CA PRO A 37 -9.32 -16.64 8.93
C PRO A 37 -8.35 -15.47 9.04
N VAL A 38 -8.06 -15.06 10.27
CA VAL A 38 -7.06 -14.02 10.58
C VAL A 38 -5.81 -14.62 11.21
N THR A 39 -4.72 -13.87 11.15
CA THR A 39 -3.44 -14.18 11.78
C THR A 39 -2.85 -12.93 12.39
N THR A 40 -1.78 -13.10 13.17
CA THR A 40 -1.04 -12.00 13.80
C THR A 40 0.20 -11.63 13.00
N ALA A 41 0.50 -10.35 12.95
CA ALA A 41 1.74 -9.87 12.35
C ALA A 41 2.33 -8.71 13.16
N ARG A 42 3.63 -8.80 13.48
CA ARG A 42 4.42 -7.69 14.00
C ARG A 42 5.16 -7.04 12.83
N ILE A 43 4.83 -5.80 12.52
CA ILE A 43 5.52 -5.00 11.52
C ILE A 43 6.56 -4.13 12.23
N VAL A 44 7.77 -4.12 11.71
CA VAL A 44 8.89 -3.33 12.22
C VAL A 44 9.48 -2.51 11.09
N PHE A 45 9.69 -1.21 11.33
CA PHE A 45 10.49 -0.35 10.48
C PHE A 45 11.73 0.11 11.27
N LEU A 46 12.92 -0.12 10.71
CA LEU A 46 14.17 0.40 11.29
C LEU A 46 14.50 1.76 10.67
N GLY A 47 14.18 2.81 11.41
CA GLY A 47 14.40 4.20 11.04
C GLY A 47 14.43 5.09 12.28
N ALA A 48 15.09 6.25 12.18
CA ALA A 48 15.25 7.17 13.29
C ALA A 48 13.88 7.63 13.84
N THR A 49 13.70 7.49 15.16
CA THR A 49 12.47 7.97 15.83
C THR A 49 12.48 9.47 16.09
N ALA A 50 13.66 10.08 16.01
CA ALA A 50 13.82 11.53 16.04
C ALA A 50 13.75 12.09 14.62
N ARG A 51 13.11 13.26 14.48
CA ARG A 51 13.16 14.03 13.24
C ARG A 51 14.58 14.50 12.99
N ARG A 52 15.07 14.24 11.78
CA ARG A 52 16.33 14.75 11.26
C ARG A 52 16.29 16.27 11.17
N ALA A 53 17.31 16.94 11.72
CA ALA A 53 17.46 18.39 11.66
C ALA A 53 18.13 18.86 10.35
N ASP A 54 18.74 17.93 9.61
CA ASP A 54 19.51 18.17 8.38
C ASP A 54 18.68 17.97 7.09
N LEU A 55 17.36 17.88 7.18
CA LEU A 55 16.50 17.75 5.99
C LEU A 55 16.53 19.03 5.14
N PRO A 56 16.60 18.92 3.79
CA PRO A 56 16.59 20.07 2.90
C PRO A 56 15.24 20.80 2.95
N SER A 57 15.22 22.11 2.66
CA SER A 57 13.99 22.90 2.61
C SER A 57 12.97 22.38 1.59
N SER A 58 13.43 21.73 0.52
CA SER A 58 12.58 21.06 -0.46
C SER A 58 11.73 19.93 0.13
N ALA A 59 12.13 19.35 1.27
CA ALA A 59 11.38 18.29 1.96
C ALA A 59 10.31 18.83 2.92
N GLU A 60 10.27 20.15 3.20
CA GLU A 60 9.45 20.72 4.27
C GLU A 60 7.94 20.45 4.08
N ALA A 61 7.44 20.59 2.85
CA ALA A 61 6.05 20.29 2.52
C ALA A 61 5.70 18.82 2.79
N CYS A 62 6.59 17.89 2.40
CA CYS A 62 6.42 16.46 2.67
C CYS A 62 6.43 16.19 4.18
N VAL A 63 7.40 16.74 4.91
CA VAL A 63 7.51 16.53 6.37
C VAL A 63 6.26 17.01 7.10
N ASN A 64 5.75 18.19 6.73
CA ASN A 64 4.54 18.75 7.33
C ASN A 64 3.29 17.94 6.95
N GLY A 65 3.25 17.35 5.75
CA GLY A 65 2.15 16.50 5.29
C GLY A 65 2.14 15.09 5.91
N VAL A 66 3.31 14.47 6.08
CA VAL A 66 3.45 13.11 6.63
C VAL A 66 3.17 13.08 8.13
N GLY A 67 3.66 14.06 8.89
CA GLY A 67 3.50 14.08 10.35
C GLY A 67 4.22 12.92 11.05
N PRO A 68 3.61 12.32 12.11
CA PRO A 68 4.17 11.14 12.78
C PRO A 68 4.25 9.92 11.86
N THR A 69 5.27 9.08 12.04
CA THR A 69 5.46 7.86 11.25
C THR A 69 4.27 6.91 11.39
N HIS A 70 3.73 6.47 10.26
CA HIS A 70 2.49 5.69 10.20
C HIS A 70 2.51 4.68 9.04
N ILE A 71 1.56 3.75 9.06
CA ILE A 71 1.36 2.71 8.05
C ILE A 71 -0.04 2.83 7.44
N HIS A 72 -0.18 2.53 6.15
CA HIS A 72 -1.44 2.41 5.44
C HIS A 72 -1.65 0.96 4.96
N PRO A 73 -2.33 0.11 5.74
CA PRO A 73 -2.54 -1.29 5.39
C PRO A 73 -3.79 -1.51 4.52
N SER A 74 -3.67 -2.34 3.48
CA SER A 74 -4.75 -2.60 2.52
C SER A 74 -5.97 -3.25 3.16
N TRP A 75 -5.79 -4.13 4.14
CA TRP A 75 -6.88 -4.81 4.85
C TRP A 75 -7.65 -3.91 5.83
N ARG A 76 -7.21 -2.66 6.00
CA ARG A 76 -7.97 -1.61 6.70
C ARG A 76 -8.30 -0.43 5.78
N GLY A 77 -8.45 -0.70 4.48
CA GLY A 77 -8.81 0.30 3.48
C GLY A 77 -7.78 1.43 3.34
N PHE A 78 -6.50 1.15 3.63
CA PHE A 78 -5.42 2.14 3.64
C PHE A 78 -5.63 3.30 4.63
N ALA A 79 -6.45 3.14 5.66
CA ALA A 79 -6.51 4.11 6.75
C ALA A 79 -5.14 4.23 7.45
N ALA A 80 -4.72 5.46 7.76
CA ALA A 80 -3.46 5.68 8.46
C ALA A 80 -3.52 5.10 9.89
N VAL A 81 -2.51 4.30 10.24
CA VAL A 81 -2.33 3.75 11.59
C VAL A 81 -0.95 4.16 12.10
N ALA A 82 -0.89 4.86 13.23
CA ALA A 82 0.37 5.30 13.80
C ALA A 82 1.25 4.10 14.19
N LEU A 83 2.55 4.17 13.90
CA LEU A 83 3.51 3.20 14.42
C LEU A 83 4.00 3.62 15.81
N GLN A 84 4.23 2.67 16.71
CA GLN A 84 4.81 2.94 18.02
C GLN A 84 6.31 3.18 17.87
N PRO A 85 6.84 4.36 18.27
CA PRO A 85 8.28 4.55 18.35
C PRO A 85 8.87 3.72 19.48
N ILE A 86 9.96 3.02 19.17
CA ILE A 86 10.88 2.37 20.10
C ILE A 86 12.26 2.98 19.88
N PRO A 87 12.60 4.05 20.63
CA PRO A 87 13.83 4.79 20.40
C PRO A 87 15.11 3.93 20.50
N PRO A 88 16.17 4.29 19.76
CA PRO A 88 16.27 5.46 18.89
C PRO A 88 15.88 5.22 17.42
N ASN A 89 15.86 3.98 16.94
CA ASN A 89 15.87 3.68 15.50
C ASN A 89 14.88 2.59 15.10
N ARG A 90 13.74 2.50 15.79
CA ARG A 90 12.75 1.46 15.52
C ARG A 90 11.35 1.99 15.70
N TYR A 91 10.49 1.63 14.77
CA TYR A 91 9.05 1.74 14.89
C TYR A 91 8.44 0.34 14.80
N GLU A 92 7.37 0.09 15.55
CA GLU A 92 6.68 -1.19 15.50
C GLU A 92 5.16 -1.06 15.64
N ILE A 93 4.44 -2.05 15.13
CA ILE A 93 3.02 -2.25 15.39
C ILE A 93 2.70 -3.74 15.31
N SER A 94 1.73 -4.20 16.09
CA SER A 94 1.20 -5.55 15.99
C SER A 94 -0.25 -5.51 15.53
N PHE A 95 -0.58 -6.33 14.54
CA PHE A 95 -1.93 -6.58 14.06
C PHE A 95 -2.37 -7.98 14.49
N ALA A 96 -3.64 -8.13 14.86
CA ALA A 96 -4.27 -9.41 15.20
C ALA A 96 -5.41 -9.78 14.24
N ASP A 97 -5.60 -8.97 13.21
CA ASP A 97 -6.67 -9.00 12.23
C ASP A 97 -6.14 -9.09 10.80
N LEU A 98 -4.90 -9.56 10.62
CA LEU A 98 -4.32 -9.72 9.29
C LEU A 98 -5.01 -10.90 8.58
N PRO A 99 -5.56 -10.74 7.36
CA PRO A 99 -6.16 -11.84 6.63
C PRO A 99 -5.13 -12.95 6.34
N ALA A 100 -5.38 -14.17 6.83
CA ALA A 100 -4.48 -15.30 6.66
C ALA A 100 -4.59 -15.90 5.24
N ASN A 101 -3.46 -16.32 4.66
CA ASN A 101 -3.35 -16.91 3.33
C ASN A 101 -3.87 -16.00 2.19
N ARG A 102 -3.93 -14.69 2.42
CA ARG A 102 -4.30 -13.69 1.40
C ARG A 102 -3.13 -12.74 1.16
N ARG A 103 -2.95 -12.34 -0.09
CA ARG A 103 -1.99 -11.29 -0.44
C ARG A 103 -2.54 -9.97 0.07
N VAL A 104 -1.75 -9.28 0.87
CA VAL A 104 -2.04 -7.94 1.38
C VAL A 104 -0.91 -7.00 1.01
N SER A 105 -1.17 -5.71 1.03
CA SER A 105 -0.16 -4.68 0.83
C SER A 105 -0.25 -3.59 1.87
N PHE A 106 0.84 -2.86 2.05
CA PHE A 106 0.88 -1.66 2.87
C PHE A 106 2.01 -0.74 2.43
N ARG A 107 1.93 0.53 2.80
CA ARG A 107 3.09 1.43 2.80
C ARG A 107 3.31 2.00 4.20
N ILE A 108 4.53 2.42 4.48
CA ILE A 108 4.88 3.18 5.68
C ILE A 108 5.32 4.55 5.20
N ASN A 109 4.84 5.61 5.83
CA ASN A 109 5.29 6.98 5.56
C ASN A 109 6.04 7.49 6.80
N ASP A 110 7.22 8.06 6.57
CA ASP A 110 8.11 8.60 7.59
C ASP A 110 8.67 9.95 7.11
N HIS A 111 8.65 10.96 7.98
CA HIS A 111 9.11 12.29 7.60
C HIS A 111 10.62 12.34 7.29
N ASN A 112 11.42 11.43 7.83
CA ASN A 112 12.85 11.35 7.54
C ASN A 112 13.14 10.71 6.18
N ALA A 113 12.13 10.15 5.49
CA ALA A 113 12.25 9.66 4.11
C ALA A 113 11.90 10.74 3.07
N CYS A 114 11.48 11.93 3.50
CA CYS A 114 11.04 13.02 2.61
C CYS A 114 12.16 13.63 1.75
N ASP A 115 13.43 13.41 2.07
CA ASP A 115 14.57 13.78 1.21
C ASP A 115 14.85 12.73 0.14
N GLU A 116 14.43 11.48 0.36
CA GLU A 116 14.58 10.39 -0.60
C GLU A 116 13.41 10.34 -1.59
N ASN A 117 12.20 10.69 -1.16
CA ASN A 117 11.04 10.75 -2.02
C ASN A 117 9.98 11.75 -1.50
N PRO A 118 9.23 12.41 -2.40
CA PRO A 118 8.34 13.51 -2.03
C PRO A 118 7.06 13.08 -1.28
N THR A 119 6.78 11.78 -1.16
CA THR A 119 5.63 11.26 -0.41
C THR A 119 6.00 10.80 1.00
N GLY A 120 7.30 10.73 1.32
CA GLY A 120 7.82 10.18 2.57
C GLY A 120 7.64 8.67 2.69
N ALA A 121 7.33 7.97 1.59
CA ALA A 121 7.15 6.52 1.59
C ALA A 121 8.48 5.80 1.86
N VAL A 122 8.47 4.88 2.83
CA VAL A 122 9.62 4.05 3.18
C VAL A 122 9.77 2.93 2.16
N THR A 123 11.00 2.77 1.64
CA THR A 123 11.30 1.79 0.58
C THR A 123 12.19 0.65 1.03
N ARG A 124 12.68 0.68 2.28
CA ARG A 124 13.62 -0.30 2.82
C ARG A 124 13.50 -0.44 4.34
N ASN A 125 14.18 -1.47 4.88
CA ASN A 125 14.30 -1.72 6.33
C ASN A 125 12.95 -1.96 7.03
N VAL A 126 12.03 -2.56 6.29
CA VAL A 126 10.73 -3.01 6.79
C VAL A 126 10.76 -4.52 6.96
N PHE A 127 10.22 -4.99 8.08
CA PHE A 127 10.18 -6.39 8.45
C PHE A 127 8.77 -6.75 8.91
N VAL A 128 8.34 -7.98 8.64
CA VAL A 128 7.13 -8.56 9.21
C VAL A 128 7.51 -9.89 9.84
N ASN A 129 7.18 -10.10 11.12
CA ASN A 129 7.59 -11.27 11.89
C ASN A 129 9.08 -11.63 11.67
N ASP A 130 9.94 -10.60 11.72
CA ASP A 130 11.39 -10.68 11.54
C ASP A 130 11.87 -11.07 10.12
N VAL A 131 10.95 -11.24 9.15
CA VAL A 131 11.28 -11.40 7.72
C VAL A 131 11.39 -10.03 7.05
N ARG A 132 12.55 -9.74 6.46
CA ARG A 132 12.77 -8.49 5.72
C ARG A 132 11.92 -8.47 4.45
N LEU A 133 11.15 -7.40 4.28
CA LEU A 133 10.37 -7.22 3.08
C LEU A 133 11.15 -6.52 1.97
N SER A 134 10.87 -6.93 0.75
CA SER A 134 11.21 -6.22 -0.47
C SER A 134 9.97 -5.52 -1.01
N GLN A 135 10.16 -4.32 -1.54
CA GLN A 135 9.09 -3.60 -2.22
C GLN A 135 8.66 -4.36 -3.48
N ASN A 136 7.37 -4.65 -3.60
CA ASN A 136 6.77 -5.40 -4.71
C ASN A 136 5.33 -4.96 -5.00
N ALA A 137 4.90 -3.81 -4.47
CA ALA A 137 3.55 -3.30 -4.64
C ALA A 137 3.53 -1.79 -4.86
N THR A 138 2.56 -1.36 -5.66
CA THR A 138 2.10 0.02 -5.73
C THR A 138 0.85 0.15 -4.86
N THR A 139 0.79 1.19 -4.04
CA THR A 139 -0.29 1.44 -3.08
C THR A 139 -1.00 2.77 -3.39
N PRO A 140 -2.31 2.92 -3.08
CA PRO A 140 -3.06 4.15 -3.38
C PRO A 140 -2.70 5.32 -2.45
N GLY A 141 -2.35 6.49 -2.99
CA GLY A 141 -2.04 7.69 -2.20
C GLY A 141 -2.20 8.98 -3.00
N ASN A 142 -1.22 9.88 -2.95
CA ASN A 142 -1.13 11.04 -3.84
C ASN A 142 -0.71 10.63 -5.27
N GLY A 143 -1.35 9.58 -5.80
CA GLY A 143 -0.91 8.79 -6.94
C GLY A 143 -0.42 7.40 -6.52
N ASP A 144 0.40 6.81 -7.38
CA ASP A 144 1.05 5.53 -7.17
C ASP A 144 2.20 5.69 -6.16
N GLU A 145 2.04 5.10 -4.97
CA GLU A 145 3.06 5.16 -3.93
C GLU A 145 3.72 3.79 -3.70
N PRO A 146 5.05 3.73 -3.55
CA PRO A 146 5.74 2.48 -3.29
C PRO A 146 5.27 1.82 -1.99
N GLY A 147 5.15 0.49 -1.99
CA GLY A 147 4.81 -0.27 -0.80
C GLY A 147 5.26 -1.72 -0.85
N PHE A 148 4.93 -2.43 0.22
CA PHE A 148 5.27 -3.82 0.43
C PHE A 148 4.01 -4.67 0.32
N ALA A 149 4.13 -5.84 -0.30
CA ALA A 149 3.10 -6.85 -0.32
C ALA A 149 3.65 -8.21 0.08
N LEU A 150 2.81 -8.95 0.77
CA LEU A 150 3.12 -10.23 1.35
C LEU A 150 1.85 -11.06 1.51
N THR A 151 2.04 -12.35 1.69
CA THR A 151 1.03 -13.26 2.21
C THR A 151 1.54 -13.84 3.52
N VAL A 152 0.71 -13.86 4.55
CA VAL A 152 1.03 -14.50 5.83
C VAL A 152 0.14 -15.72 6.00
N ALA A 153 0.74 -16.89 6.09
CA ALA A 153 0.04 -18.14 6.31
C ALA A 153 -0.49 -18.24 7.76
N SER A 154 -1.44 -19.15 8.00
CA SER A 154 -2.02 -19.36 9.33
C SER A 154 -0.99 -19.83 10.38
N ASN A 155 0.14 -20.40 9.94
CA ASN A 155 1.27 -20.78 10.81
C ASN A 155 2.30 -19.65 10.98
N GLY A 156 2.03 -18.45 10.46
CA GLY A 156 2.92 -17.29 10.53
C GLY A 156 4.00 -17.23 9.45
N ALA A 157 4.07 -18.22 8.54
CA ALA A 157 5.02 -18.19 7.43
C ALA A 157 4.72 -17.05 6.44
N ILE A 158 5.76 -16.40 5.93
CA ILE A 158 5.65 -15.22 5.06
C ILE A 158 6.16 -15.56 3.66
N SER A 159 5.39 -15.17 2.64
CA SER A 159 5.80 -15.15 1.23
C SER A 159 5.58 -13.77 0.61
N GLN A 160 6.33 -13.45 -0.45
CA GLN A 160 6.36 -12.13 -1.10
C GLN A 160 6.23 -12.28 -2.62
#